data_AF-A0A923AJM7-F1
#
_entry.id   AF-A0A923AJM7-F1
#
_cell.length_a   1.000
_cell.length_b   1.000
_cell.length_c   1.000
_cell.angle_alpha   90.00
_cell.angle_beta   90.00
_cell.angle_gamma   90.00
#
_symmetry.space_group_name_H-M   'P 1'
#
loop_
_entity.id
_entity.type
_entity.pdbx_description
1 polymer ?
#
loop_
_entity_poly.entity_id
_entity_poly.type
_entity_poly.pdbx_seq_one_letter_code
_entity_poly.pdbx_strand_id
1 'polypeptide(L)'
;MATRDPDHGFATRATYRALLVRGFAPGEAANLTAYLAGIEVGQGRPWRLADIDRLLFLRELCRTGRLGADDGLAPSPVAAGTGSA
;
A
#
# COMPACT_ATOMS: atom_id res chain seq x y z
N MET A 1 14.16 -13.16 9.71
CA MET A 1 12.69 -13.26 9.59
C MET A 1 12.12 -11.85 9.49
N ALA A 2 11.86 -11.36 8.28
CA ALA A 2 11.19 -10.07 8.08
C ALA A 2 9.69 -10.34 8.00
N THR A 3 8.98 -10.03 9.08
CA THR A 3 7.52 -10.05 9.14
C THR A 3 7.00 -9.08 8.06
N ARG A 4 6.10 -9.57 7.22
CA ARG A 4 5.41 -8.79 6.17
C ARG A 4 4.76 -7.55 6.81
N ASP A 5 4.75 -6.41 6.14
CA ASP A 5 3.94 -5.27 6.59
C ASP A 5 2.90 -4.83 5.54
N PRO A 6 1.86 -5.65 5.30
CA PRO A 6 0.59 -5.17 4.74
C PRO A 6 -0.15 -4.28 5.74
N ASP A 7 0.33 -4.16 6.98
CA ASP A 7 -0.25 -3.36 8.06
C ASP A 7 -0.30 -1.88 7.68
N HIS A 8 0.68 -1.35 6.93
CA HIS A 8 0.72 0.05 6.51
C HIS A 8 -0.57 0.52 5.80
N GLY A 9 -1.14 -0.29 4.89
CA GLY A 9 -2.37 0.06 4.17
C GLY A 9 -3.65 -0.08 5.02
N PHE A 10 -3.64 -1.01 5.99
CA PHE A 10 -4.73 -1.14 6.96
C PHE A 10 -4.67 -0.02 8.01
N ALA A 11 -3.46 0.36 8.42
CA ALA A 11 -3.18 1.42 9.36
C ALA A 11 -3.52 2.81 8.80
N THR A 12 -3.25 3.09 7.52
CA THR A 12 -3.67 4.37 6.89
C THR A 12 -5.18 4.52 6.85
N ARG A 13 -5.91 3.48 6.45
CA ARG A 13 -7.38 3.50 6.42
C ARG A 13 -7.99 3.62 7.81
N ALA A 14 -7.43 2.93 8.81
CA ALA A 14 -7.85 3.04 10.19
C ALA A 14 -7.62 4.46 10.75
N THR A 15 -6.44 5.03 10.49
CA THR A 15 -6.06 6.39 10.89
C THR A 15 -6.99 7.43 10.25
N TYR A 16 -7.20 7.34 8.94
CA TYR A 16 -8.10 8.23 8.21
C TYR A 16 -9.53 8.18 8.77
N ARG A 17 -10.06 6.98 9.04
CA ARG A 17 -11.38 6.81 9.66
C ARG A 17 -11.44 7.42 11.06
N ALA A 18 -10.41 7.21 11.89
CA ALA A 18 -10.35 7.79 13.23
C ALA A 18 -10.37 9.33 13.18
N LEU A 19 -9.67 9.94 12.22
CA LEU A 19 -9.68 11.38 12.00
C LEU A 19 -11.05 11.89 11.55
N LEU A 20 -11.73 11.18 10.64
CA LEU A 20 -13.09 11.54 10.24
C LEU A 20 -14.08 11.47 11.41
N VAL A 21 -14.02 10.42 12.23
CA VAL A 21 -14.87 10.27 13.42
C VAL A 21 -14.61 11.40 14.43
N ARG A 22 -13.38 11.91 14.49
CA ARG A 22 -12.99 13.04 15.34
C ARG A 22 -13.41 14.40 14.78
N GLY A 23 -14.02 14.44 13.59
CA GLY A 23 -14.59 15.65 12.99
C GLY A 23 -13.67 16.39 12.03
N PHE A 24 -12.54 15.81 11.61
CA PHE A 24 -11.66 16.43 10.61
C PHE A 24 -12.31 16.44 9.23
N ALA A 25 -12.03 17.48 8.43
CA ALA A 25 -12.45 17.49 7.04
C ALA A 25 -11.74 16.37 6.26
N PRO A 26 -12.38 15.76 5.24
CA PRO A 26 -11.76 14.68 4.47
C PRO A 26 -10.37 14.99 3.91
N GLY A 27 -10.16 16.23 3.43
CA GLY A 27 -8.85 16.66 2.92
C GLY A 27 -7.79 16.79 4.02
N GLU A 28 -8.17 17.29 5.20
CA GLU A 28 -7.26 17.41 6.35
C GLU A 28 -6.91 16.04 6.91
N ALA A 29 -7.91 15.16 7.03
CA ALA A 29 -7.71 13.78 7.47
C ALA A 29 -6.76 13.02 6.54
N ALA A 30 -6.89 13.22 5.22
CA ALA A 30 -5.99 12.62 4.26
C ALA A 30 -4.58 13.21 4.34
N ASN A 31 -4.45 14.53 4.46
CA ASN A 31 -3.16 15.19 4.63
C ASN A 31 -2.43 14.73 5.90
N LEU A 32 -3.13 14.63 7.03
CA LEU A 32 -2.57 14.12 8.28
C LEU A 32 -2.15 12.65 8.14
N THR A 33 -2.97 11.83 7.47
CA THR A 33 -2.63 10.43 7.19
C THR A 33 -1.38 10.33 6.31
N ALA A 34 -1.26 11.18 5.29
CA ALA A 34 -0.08 11.26 4.42
C ALA A 34 1.18 11.67 5.20
N TYR A 35 1.07 12.71 6.02
CA TYR A 35 2.16 13.20 6.87
C TYR A 35 2.66 12.11 7.83
N LEU A 36 1.74 11.40 8.51
CA LEU A 36 2.09 10.28 9.39
C LEU A 36 2.73 9.10 8.64
N ALA A 37 2.40 8.91 7.36
CA ALA A 37 3.03 7.91 6.50
C ALA A 37 4.38 8.37 5.91
N GLY A 38 4.84 9.58 6.24
CA GLY A 38 6.08 10.17 5.74
C GLY A 38 6.00 10.69 4.31
N ILE A 39 4.79 11.03 3.83
CA ILE A 39 4.55 11.67 2.54
C ILE A 39 4.44 13.18 2.78
N GLU A 40 5.18 13.97 2.01
CA GLU A 40 5.12 15.43 2.12
C GLU A 40 3.74 15.98 1.75
N VAL A 41 3.27 16.94 2.55
CA VAL A 41 2.01 17.65 2.30
C VAL A 41 2.35 19.03 1.76
N GLY A 42 2.14 19.23 0.47
CA GLY A 42 2.36 20.53 -0.19
C GLY A 42 1.22 21.52 0.05
N GLN A 43 1.45 22.79 -0.30
CA GLN A 43 0.46 23.88 -0.25
C GLN A 43 -0.65 23.77 -1.31
N GLY A 44 -0.66 22.68 -2.08
CA GLY A 44 -1.59 22.46 -3.19
C GLY A 44 -2.86 21.74 -2.76
N ARG A 45 -3.40 20.96 -3.69
CA ARG A 45 -4.60 20.15 -3.47
C ARG A 45 -4.36 19.13 -2.34
N PRO A 46 -5.30 18.95 -1.40
CA PRO A 46 -5.17 17.95 -0.36
C PRO A 46 -5.06 16.55 -0.97
N TRP A 47 -4.32 15.70 -0.27
CA TRP A 47 -4.19 14.30 -0.62
C TRP A 47 -5.56 13.61 -0.62
N ARG A 48 -5.70 12.58 -1.46
CA ARG A 48 -6.80 11.62 -1.34
C ARG A 48 -6.25 10.33 -0.76
N LEU A 49 -7.07 9.64 0.03
CA LEU A 49 -6.68 8.36 0.62
C LEU A 49 -6.22 7.34 -0.44
N ALA A 50 -6.89 7.29 -1.60
CA ALA A 50 -6.50 6.41 -2.70
C ALA A 50 -5.12 6.71 -3.28
N ASP A 51 -4.73 7.99 -3.31
CA ASP A 51 -3.42 8.41 -3.80
C ASP A 51 -2.32 8.02 -2.81
N ILE A 52 -2.60 8.15 -1.50
CA ILE A 52 -1.72 7.72 -0.41
C ILE A 52 -1.50 6.20 -0.46
N ASP A 53 -2.58 5.42 -0.53
CA ASP A 53 -2.50 3.95 -0.59
C ASP A 53 -1.68 3.50 -1.81
N ARG A 54 -1.86 4.16 -2.96
CA ARG A 54 -1.09 3.86 -4.18
C ARG A 54 0.40 4.16 -4.03
N LEU A 55 0.76 5.28 -3.39
CA LEU A 55 2.17 5.62 -3.15
C LEU A 55 2.84 4.65 -2.19
N LEU A 56 2.14 4.25 -1.12
CA LEU A 56 2.67 3.26 -0.18
C LEU A 56 2.85 1.90 -0.84
N PHE A 57 1.91 1.51 -1.70
CA PHE A 57 2.05 0.31 -2.52
C PHE A 57 3.28 0.39 -3.44
N LEU A 58 3.45 1.49 -4.18
CA LEU A 58 4.61 1.68 -5.06
C LEU A 58 5.93 1.69 -4.29
N ARG A 59 5.96 2.31 -3.11
CA ARG A 59 7.15 2.33 -2.24
C ARG A 59 7.54 0.92 -1.81
N GLU A 60 6.55 0.10 -1.44
CA GLU A 60 6.79 -1.29 -1.03
C GLU A 60 7.20 -2.16 -2.22
N LEU A 61 6.58 -1.95 -3.38
CA LEU A 61 6.98 -2.62 -4.63
C LEU A 61 8.43 -2.30 -4.99
N CYS A 62 8.85 -1.04 -4.94
CA CYS A 62 10.23 -0.64 -5.21
C CYS A 62 11.21 -1.23 -4.18
N ARG A 63 10.79 -1.37 -2.92
CA ARG A 63 11.62 -1.91 -1.83
C ARG A 63 11.80 -3.42 -1.94
N THR A 64 10.74 -4.15 -2.25
CA THR A 64 10.72 -5.61 -2.16
C THR A 64 10.76 -6.31 -3.52
N GLY A 65 10.48 -5.58 -4.60
CA GLY A 65 10.23 -6.14 -5.92
C GLY A 65 8.96 -6.98 -5.98
N ARG A 66 8.11 -6.98 -4.94
CA ARG A 66 6.93 -7.85 -4.86
C ARG A 66 5.63 -7.09 -5.04
N LEU A 67 4.73 -7.66 -5.84
CA LEU A 67 3.40 -7.10 -6.11
C LEU A 67 2.38 -7.40 -5.00
N GLY A 68 2.66 -8.37 -4.12
CA GLY A 68 1.75 -8.76 -3.06
C GLY A 68 2.13 -10.04 -2.34
N ALA A 69 1.28 -10.51 -1.43
CA ALA A 69 1.49 -11.74 -0.66
C ALA A 69 1.56 -13.00 -1.55
N ASP A 70 0.88 -12.95 -2.70
CA ASP A 70 0.75 -14.04 -3.67
C ASP A 70 1.77 -13.96 -4.82
N ASP A 71 2.73 -13.04 -4.75
CA ASP A 71 3.69 -12.84 -5.83
C ASP A 71 4.61 -14.06 -5.97
N GLY A 72 4.62 -14.66 -7.16
CA GLY A 72 5.35 -15.90 -7.46
C GLY A 72 4.66 -17.22 -7.06
N LEU A 73 3.41 -17.20 -6.55
CA LEU A 73 2.67 -18.43 -6.21
C LEU A 73 2.02 -19.13 -7.42
N ALA A 74 2.08 -18.57 -8.62
CA ALA A 74 1.69 -19.31 -9.82
C ALA A 74 2.83 -20.26 -10.22
N PRO A 75 2.68 -21.60 -10.07
CA PRO A 75 3.54 -22.51 -10.81
C PRO A 75 3.24 -22.27 -12.29
N SER A 76 4.15 -21.59 -12.99
CA SER A 76 4.15 -21.60 -14.44
C SER A 76 4.22 -23.07 -14.87
N PRO A 77 3.26 -23.62 -15.64
CA PRO A 77 3.24 -25.03 -16.03
C PRO A 77 4.34 -25.41 -17.03
N VAL A 78 5.45 -24.65 -17.13
CA VAL A 78 6.46 -24.79 -18.18
C VAL A 78 7.55 -25.83 -17.93
N ALA A 79 7.35 -26.79 -17.02
CA ALA A 79 8.32 -27.87 -16.84
C ALA A 79 7.70 -29.17 -16.32
N ALA A 80 6.73 -29.72 -17.06
CA ALA A 80 6.50 -31.17 -17.06
C ALA A 80 6.79 -31.66 -18.48
N GLY A 81 8.08 -31.83 -18.78
CA GLY A 81 8.48 -32.59 -19.96
C GLY A 81 7.95 -34.00 -19.84
N THR A 82 7.21 -34.46 -20.84
CA THR A 82 7.12 -35.88 -21.17
C THR A 82 7.74 -36.04 -22.54
N GLY A 83 9.06 -36.28 -22.53
CA GLY A 83 9.66 -37.10 -23.55
C GLY A 83 9.18 -38.53 -23.37
N SER A 84 8.60 -39.10 -24.42
CA SER A 84 8.57 -40.54 -24.72
C SER A 84 8.53 -40.60 -26.25
N ALA A 85 9.62 -41.02 -26.88
CA ALA A 85 10.04 -42.41 -27.12
C ALA A 85 9.11 -43.10 -28.11
#